data_AF-A0A507QH08-F1
#
_entry.id   AF-A0A507QH08-F1
#
_cell.length_a   1.000
_cell.length_b   1.000
_cell.length_c   1.000
_cell.angle_alpha   90.00
_cell.angle_beta   90.00
_cell.angle_gamma   90.00
#
_symmetry.space_group_name_H-M   'P 1'
#
loop_
_entity.id
_entity.type
_entity.pdbx_description
1 polymer ?
#
loop_
_entity_poly.entity_id
_entity_poly.type
_entity_poly.pdbx_seq_one_letter_code
_entity_poly.pdbx_strand_id
1 'polypeptide(L)'
;MKKESLEIAGYAVLPLQLPDPPATHYLYLRPHEPRIPDPDSARSLFVVNLPIDTTSNHLRHLFGTQLSAGRVEQVRFEDVPTKKRSSAPTAAPGNILNSKKRKRVTADDLQNQLDQVELPSTWGRQLQKSGAHAVVVFVDKASKEASLKAVYKAAKKNITIVWGEGIEDRLPPLGLERYLAHERLRYPDRAELLRTVNDYMTVFTQVAEARKREQARKAQEPDDDGFVTVTHGPKLNSTAHEEELKELVEKQAKKSAGLEDFYRFQSREKRKERQNELLRKFNEDKKKLEEMKKRRGKIRPE
;
A
#
# COMPACT_ATOMS: atom_id res chain seq x y z
N MET A 1 36.51 -19.38 -46.43
CA MET A 1 35.20 -18.73 -46.29
C MET A 1 35.18 -17.95 -44.99
N LYS A 2 35.11 -16.62 -45.04
CA LYS A 2 35.08 -15.76 -43.85
C LYS A 2 33.78 -16.06 -43.09
N LYS A 3 33.89 -16.68 -41.90
CA LYS A 3 32.75 -16.92 -41.01
C LYS A 3 32.38 -15.60 -40.36
N GLU A 4 31.50 -14.86 -41.03
CA GLU A 4 30.89 -13.65 -40.49
C GLU A 4 30.15 -14.03 -39.21
N SER A 5 30.51 -13.40 -38.10
CA SER A 5 29.67 -13.41 -36.90
C SER A 5 28.33 -12.80 -37.30
N LEU A 6 27.24 -13.53 -37.06
CA LEU A 6 25.88 -13.01 -37.27
C LEU A 6 25.65 -11.90 -36.24
N GLU A 7 25.95 -10.66 -36.64
CA GLU A 7 25.72 -9.44 -35.89
C GLU A 7 24.78 -8.53 -36.70
N ILE A 8 23.78 -7.96 -36.04
CA ILE A 8 22.85 -7.02 -36.65
C ILE A 8 22.78 -5.79 -35.77
N ALA A 9 23.22 -4.62 -36.28
CA ALA A 9 23.18 -3.34 -35.56
C ALA A 9 23.76 -3.39 -34.12
N GLY A 10 24.84 -4.16 -33.92
CA GLY A 10 25.48 -4.34 -32.61
C GLY A 10 24.83 -5.39 -31.71
N TYR A 11 23.84 -6.14 -32.19
CA TYR A 11 23.27 -7.31 -31.52
C TYR A 11 23.93 -8.58 -32.02
N ALA A 12 24.39 -9.42 -31.10
CA ALA A 12 24.74 -10.80 -31.37
C ALA A 12 23.47 -11.62 -31.65
N VAL A 13 23.46 -12.36 -32.75
CA VAL A 13 22.33 -13.21 -33.13
C VAL A 13 22.58 -14.64 -32.64
N LEU A 14 21.64 -15.17 -31.87
CA LEU A 14 21.65 -16.56 -31.40
C LEU A 14 20.46 -17.32 -32.00
N PRO A 15 20.68 -18.23 -32.96
CA PRO A 15 19.62 -19.12 -33.43
C PRO A 15 19.31 -20.17 -32.35
N LEU A 16 18.02 -20.33 -32.04
CA LEU A 16 17.46 -21.37 -31.20
C LEU A 16 16.51 -22.24 -32.01
N GLN A 17 16.37 -23.50 -31.62
CA GLN A 17 15.36 -24.39 -32.17
C GLN A 17 14.22 -24.52 -31.15
N LEU A 18 13.00 -24.17 -31.56
CA LEU A 18 11.80 -24.45 -30.76
C LEU A 18 11.46 -25.94 -30.87
N PRO A 19 10.91 -26.56 -29.81
CA PRO A 19 10.67 -28.01 -29.79
C PRO A 19 9.48 -28.44 -30.66
N ASP A 20 8.32 -27.78 -30.55
CA ASP A 20 7.10 -28.18 -31.28
C ASP A 20 6.18 -26.97 -31.61
N PRO A 21 5.89 -26.68 -32.89
CA PRO A 21 6.55 -27.26 -34.07
C PRO A 21 8.02 -26.81 -34.15
N PRO A 22 8.90 -27.63 -34.76
CA PRO A 22 10.31 -27.30 -34.89
C PRO A 22 10.50 -26.07 -35.79
N ALA A 23 10.85 -24.95 -35.18
CA ALA A 23 11.07 -23.68 -35.87
C ALA A 23 12.33 -23.00 -35.33
N THR A 24 13.08 -22.36 -36.23
CA THR A 24 14.25 -21.58 -35.84
C THR A 24 13.82 -20.21 -35.36
N HIS A 25 14.12 -19.90 -34.11
CA HIS A 25 13.83 -18.63 -33.47
C HIS A 25 15.14 -17.88 -33.19
N TYR A 26 15.22 -16.61 -33.58
CA TYR A 26 16.43 -15.82 -33.43
C TYR A 26 16.34 -14.90 -32.21
N LEU A 27 17.24 -15.10 -31.25
CA LEU A 27 17.46 -14.17 -30.15
C LEU A 27 18.50 -13.11 -30.52
N TYR A 28 18.26 -11.88 -30.07
CA TYR A 28 19.17 -10.76 -30.27
C TYR A 28 19.71 -10.30 -28.92
N LEU A 29 21.02 -10.32 -28.74
CA LEU A 29 21.67 -10.02 -27.47
C LEU A 29 22.66 -8.88 -27.61
N ARG A 30 22.64 -7.95 -26.66
CA ARG A 30 23.68 -6.91 -26.54
C ARG A 30 23.99 -6.59 -25.09
N PRO A 31 25.13 -5.95 -24.78
CA PRO A 31 25.36 -5.33 -23.48
C PRO A 31 24.22 -4.38 -23.11
N HIS A 32 23.73 -4.47 -21.86
CA HIS A 32 22.72 -3.53 -21.38
C HIS A 32 23.38 -2.20 -20.98
N GLU A 33 23.11 -1.16 -21.74
CA GLU A 33 23.63 0.20 -21.55
C GLU A 33 22.46 1.20 -21.54
N PRO A 34 21.75 1.33 -20.41
CA PRO A 34 20.69 2.32 -20.28
C PRO A 34 21.28 3.74 -20.27
N ARG A 35 20.46 4.74 -20.63
CA ARG A 35 20.87 6.16 -20.65
C ARG A 35 21.41 6.64 -19.29
N ILE A 36 20.86 6.10 -18.21
CA ILE A 36 21.32 6.32 -16.84
C ILE A 36 21.84 4.98 -16.34
N PRO A 37 23.16 4.81 -16.13
CA PRO A 37 23.73 3.54 -15.69
C PRO A 37 23.25 3.16 -14.29
N ASP A 38 22.47 2.08 -14.20
CA ASP A 38 22.17 1.40 -12.94
C ASP A 38 23.41 0.61 -12.46
N PRO A 39 23.55 0.32 -11.15
CA PRO A 39 24.66 -0.45 -10.60
C PRO A 39 24.82 -1.85 -11.24
N ASP A 40 23.71 -2.42 -11.71
CA ASP A 40 23.68 -3.72 -12.38
C ASP A 40 24.07 -3.66 -13.87
N SER A 41 24.13 -2.48 -14.48
CA SER A 41 24.28 -2.34 -15.95
C SER A 41 25.57 -2.97 -16.47
N ALA A 42 26.68 -2.82 -15.73
CA ALA A 42 27.97 -3.36 -16.11
C ALA A 42 27.95 -4.89 -16.29
N ARG A 43 27.14 -5.61 -15.49
CA ARG A 43 26.98 -7.06 -15.47
C ARG A 43 25.68 -7.55 -16.13
N SER A 44 25.00 -6.70 -16.89
CA SER A 44 23.71 -7.03 -17.51
C SER A 44 23.79 -7.18 -19.03
N LEU A 45 22.98 -8.08 -19.59
CA LEU A 45 22.70 -8.21 -21.02
C LEU A 45 21.24 -7.83 -21.31
N PHE A 46 21.05 -7.14 -22.42
CA PHE A 46 19.74 -6.87 -22.99
C PHE A 46 19.46 -7.90 -24.08
N VAL A 47 18.37 -8.64 -23.90
CA VAL A 47 17.95 -9.73 -24.79
C VAL A 47 16.58 -9.37 -25.37
N VAL A 48 16.44 -9.47 -26.69
CA VAL A 48 15.24 -9.09 -27.44
C VAL A 48 14.73 -10.28 -28.23
N ASN A 49 13.44 -10.23 -28.56
CA ASN A 49 12.71 -11.25 -29.29
C ASN A 49 12.69 -12.56 -28.51
N LEU A 50 12.34 -12.51 -27.23
CA LEU A 50 12.23 -13.72 -26.42
C LEU A 50 11.10 -14.62 -26.92
N PRO A 51 11.27 -15.96 -26.90
CA PRO A 51 10.14 -16.89 -27.02
C PRO A 51 9.03 -16.54 -26.03
N ILE A 52 7.77 -16.69 -26.45
CA ILE A 52 6.59 -16.34 -25.64
C ILE A 52 6.50 -17.13 -24.32
N ASP A 53 7.18 -18.27 -24.26
CA ASP A 53 7.24 -19.17 -23.12
C ASP A 53 8.39 -18.88 -22.15
N THR A 54 9.17 -17.84 -22.40
CA THR A 54 10.38 -17.56 -21.63
C THR A 54 10.08 -17.30 -20.15
N THR A 55 10.77 -18.06 -19.30
CA THR A 55 10.81 -17.91 -17.84
C THR A 55 12.25 -17.63 -17.39
N SER A 56 12.43 -17.24 -16.14
CA SER A 56 13.76 -17.04 -15.56
C SER A 56 14.60 -18.32 -15.56
N ASN A 57 13.95 -19.49 -15.45
CA ASN A 57 14.61 -20.80 -15.51
C ASN A 57 15.16 -21.09 -16.91
N HIS A 58 14.45 -20.72 -17.97
CA HIS A 58 14.95 -20.88 -19.34
C HIS A 58 16.25 -20.11 -19.56
N LEU A 59 16.31 -18.84 -19.16
CA LEU A 59 17.54 -18.03 -19.34
C LEU A 59 18.68 -18.50 -18.43
N ARG A 60 18.39 -18.91 -17.19
CA ARG A 60 19.41 -19.54 -16.31
C ARG A 60 19.99 -20.80 -16.94
N HIS A 61 19.15 -21.64 -17.54
CA HIS A 61 19.57 -22.88 -18.20
C HIS A 61 20.34 -22.63 -19.51
N LEU A 62 19.89 -21.66 -20.32
CA LEU A 62 20.55 -21.26 -21.56
C LEU A 62 22.01 -20.82 -21.29
N PHE A 63 22.21 -19.84 -20.41
CA PHE A 63 23.54 -19.30 -20.14
C PHE A 63 24.41 -20.20 -19.25
N GLY A 64 23.77 -20.94 -18.32
CA GLY A 64 24.44 -21.80 -17.36
C GLY A 64 24.80 -23.17 -17.91
N THR A 65 23.84 -23.90 -18.47
CA THR A 65 24.02 -25.29 -18.92
C THR A 65 24.35 -25.35 -20.41
N GLN A 66 23.48 -24.81 -21.27
CA GLN A 66 23.59 -25.00 -22.73
C GLN A 66 24.79 -24.27 -23.32
N LEU A 67 25.01 -23.01 -22.93
CA LEU A 67 26.17 -22.23 -23.36
C LEU A 67 27.40 -22.44 -22.45
N SER A 68 27.21 -23.01 -21.26
CA SER A 68 28.28 -23.26 -20.26
C SER A 68 29.15 -22.02 -20.00
N ALA A 69 28.52 -20.85 -19.88
CA ALA A 69 29.24 -19.57 -19.99
C ALA A 69 29.19 -18.71 -18.74
N GLY A 70 28.06 -18.65 -18.04
CA GLY A 70 27.92 -17.77 -16.89
C GLY A 70 26.69 -18.07 -16.04
N ARG A 71 26.72 -17.64 -14.76
CA ARG A 71 25.57 -17.78 -13.86
C ARG A 71 24.73 -16.50 -13.85
N VAL A 72 23.42 -16.68 -14.01
CA VAL A 72 22.43 -15.60 -13.97
C VAL A 72 21.93 -15.43 -12.52
N GLU A 73 21.97 -14.20 -12.02
CA GLU A 73 21.46 -13.83 -10.71
C GLU A 73 19.96 -13.53 -10.78
N GLN A 74 19.57 -12.64 -11.69
CA GLN A 74 18.21 -12.14 -11.82
C GLN A 74 17.86 -11.91 -13.30
N VAL A 75 16.58 -12.10 -13.62
CA VAL A 75 16.01 -11.74 -14.93
C VAL A 75 14.90 -10.72 -14.68
N ARG A 76 14.92 -9.61 -15.43
CA ARG A 76 13.86 -8.60 -15.43
C ARG A 76 13.19 -8.60 -16.80
N PHE A 77 11.91 -8.94 -16.86
CA PHE A 77 11.11 -8.94 -18.08
C PHE A 77 10.42 -7.58 -18.28
N GLU A 78 10.12 -7.23 -19.53
CA GLU A 78 9.41 -6.00 -19.94
C GLU A 78 8.12 -5.73 -19.15
N ASP A 79 7.26 -6.74 -19.02
CA ASP A 79 5.93 -6.61 -18.43
C ASP A 79 5.89 -6.77 -16.91
N VAL A 80 7.01 -7.09 -16.27
CA VAL A 80 7.07 -7.09 -14.80
C VAL A 80 7.35 -5.65 -14.40
N PRO A 81 6.40 -4.95 -13.73
CA PRO A 81 6.68 -3.62 -13.22
C PRO A 81 7.92 -3.75 -12.36
N THR A 82 9.02 -3.14 -12.79
CA THR A 82 10.15 -2.91 -11.89
C THR A 82 9.60 -1.94 -10.86
N LYS A 83 8.98 -2.44 -9.79
CA LYS A 83 8.73 -1.65 -8.58
C LYS A 83 10.10 -1.04 -8.31
N LYS A 84 10.23 0.27 -8.59
CA LYS A 84 11.44 1.00 -8.27
C LYS A 84 11.67 0.65 -6.82
N ARG A 85 12.71 -0.13 -6.53
CA ARG A 85 13.26 -0.15 -5.18
C ARG A 85 13.60 1.32 -5.00
N SER A 86 12.74 2.05 -4.30
CA SER A 86 13.05 3.39 -3.86
C SER A 86 14.41 3.21 -3.21
N SER A 87 15.43 3.70 -3.89
CA SER A 87 16.79 3.71 -3.41
C SER A 87 16.77 4.60 -2.19
N ALA A 88 16.41 4.01 -1.04
CA ALA A 88 16.94 4.48 0.21
C ALA A 88 18.46 4.50 -0.03
N PRO A 89 19.12 5.66 0.13
CA PRO A 89 20.54 5.76 -0.17
C PRO A 89 21.24 4.67 0.63
N THR A 90 21.87 3.76 -0.09
CA THR A 90 22.73 2.75 0.53
C THR A 90 23.93 3.56 1.01
N ALA A 91 23.91 3.89 2.30
CA ALA A 91 25.05 4.52 2.95
C ALA A 91 26.29 3.67 2.63
N ALA A 92 27.34 4.34 2.16
CA ALA A 92 28.65 3.75 1.96
C ALA A 92 29.09 2.97 3.21
N PRO A 93 29.94 1.93 3.07
CA PRO A 93 30.46 1.20 4.22
C PRO A 93 31.52 2.07 4.90
N GLY A 94 31.08 3.03 5.70
CA GLY A 94 31.90 3.89 6.55
C GLY A 94 31.41 3.77 7.98
N ASN A 95 32.21 3.12 8.82
CA ASN A 95 32.15 3.07 10.28
C ASN A 95 30.79 2.84 10.95
N ILE A 96 30.57 1.58 11.30
CA ILE A 96 29.61 1.16 12.32
C ILE A 96 30.09 1.67 13.67
N LEU A 97 29.56 2.82 14.09
CA LEU A 97 29.50 3.21 15.50
C LEU A 97 28.07 3.69 15.80
N ASN A 98 27.35 2.85 16.53
CA ASN A 98 26.21 3.17 17.40
C ASN A 98 25.02 3.95 16.81
N SER A 99 24.00 3.23 16.32
CA SER A 99 22.62 3.40 16.84
C SER A 99 21.68 2.30 16.36
N LYS A 100 21.35 1.34 17.25
CA LYS A 100 20.13 0.53 17.16
C LYS A 100 18.91 1.41 17.50
N LYS A 101 18.62 2.44 16.70
CA LYS A 101 17.29 3.08 16.73
C LYS A 101 16.41 2.31 15.76
N ARG A 102 15.37 1.64 16.29
CA ARG A 102 14.34 0.97 15.47
C ARG A 102 13.88 1.97 14.41
N LYS A 103 14.11 1.67 13.13
CA LYS A 103 13.68 2.51 12.01
C LYS A 103 12.19 2.76 12.19
N ARG A 104 11.78 4.03 12.32
CA ARG A 104 10.37 4.40 12.43
C ARG A 104 9.71 3.98 11.11
N VAL A 105 8.76 3.05 11.19
CA VAL A 105 7.99 2.63 10.03
C VAL A 105 7.10 3.81 9.61
N THR A 106 7.27 4.27 8.37
CA THR A 106 6.48 5.38 7.82
C THR A 106 5.17 4.86 7.22
N ALA A 107 4.17 5.74 7.01
CA ALA A 107 2.94 5.35 6.33
C ALA A 107 3.20 4.83 4.91
N ASP A 108 4.23 5.36 4.24
CA ASP A 108 4.65 4.92 2.90
C ASP A 108 5.33 3.55 2.92
N ASP A 109 6.12 3.23 3.95
CA ASP A 109 6.68 1.88 4.13
C ASP A 109 5.56 0.84 4.31
N LEU A 110 4.53 1.17 5.10
CA LEU A 110 3.36 0.30 5.30
C LEU A 110 2.52 0.17 4.02
N GLN A 111 2.36 1.25 3.25
CA GLN A 111 1.66 1.19 1.96
C GLN A 111 2.42 0.30 0.98
N ASN A 112 3.75 0.40 0.91
CA ASN A 112 4.56 -0.47 0.08
C ASN A 112 4.47 -1.95 0.48
N GLN A 113 4.31 -2.24 1.78
CA GLN A 113 4.03 -3.59 2.28
C GLN A 113 2.63 -4.04 1.87
N LEU A 114 1.62 -3.19 1.99
CA LEU A 114 0.26 -3.49 1.58
C LEU A 114 0.19 -3.84 0.08
N ASP A 115 0.87 -3.06 -0.75
CA ASP A 115 0.95 -3.28 -2.19
C ASP A 115 1.73 -4.55 -2.57
N GLN A 116 2.43 -5.19 -1.63
CA GLN A 116 3.08 -6.49 -1.84
C GLN A 116 2.17 -7.67 -1.46
N VAL A 117 1.09 -7.41 -0.71
CA VAL A 117 0.10 -8.43 -0.38
C VAL A 117 -0.87 -8.57 -1.55
N GLU A 118 -0.59 -9.55 -2.41
CA GLU A 118 -1.43 -9.88 -3.56
C GLU A 118 -2.09 -11.25 -3.35
N LEU A 119 -3.21 -11.47 -4.04
CA LEU A 119 -3.84 -12.78 -4.07
C LEU A 119 -2.93 -13.79 -4.79
N PRO A 120 -3.03 -15.09 -4.47
CA PRO A 120 -2.29 -16.12 -5.18
C PRO A 120 -2.51 -16.03 -6.70
N SER A 121 -1.42 -16.05 -7.47
CA SER A 121 -1.50 -16.05 -8.93
C SER A 121 -2.25 -17.28 -9.42
N THR A 122 -3.23 -17.08 -10.30
CA THR A 122 -3.97 -18.18 -10.94
C THR A 122 -3.17 -18.83 -12.08
N TRP A 123 -2.09 -18.20 -12.52
CA TRP A 123 -1.23 -18.70 -13.59
C TRP A 123 0.11 -19.18 -13.02
N GLY A 124 0.47 -20.43 -13.29
CA GLY A 124 1.78 -20.98 -12.89
C GLY A 124 2.97 -20.38 -13.62
N ARG A 125 2.74 -19.74 -14.78
CA ARG A 125 3.75 -19.03 -15.56
C ARG A 125 3.12 -17.86 -16.32
N GLN A 126 3.80 -16.71 -16.28
CA GLN A 126 3.47 -15.57 -17.13
C GLN A 126 4.02 -15.82 -18.54
N LEU A 127 3.19 -15.57 -19.56
CA LEU A 127 3.63 -15.60 -20.96
C LEU A 127 4.12 -14.21 -21.37
N GLN A 128 5.13 -14.19 -22.23
CA GLN A 128 5.68 -12.96 -22.78
C GLN A 128 4.89 -12.53 -24.02
N LYS A 129 4.91 -11.23 -24.31
CA LYS A 129 4.42 -10.68 -25.58
C LYS A 129 5.32 -11.08 -26.74
N SER A 130 4.77 -11.04 -27.95
CA SER A 130 5.59 -11.19 -29.16
C SER A 130 6.64 -10.08 -29.24
N GLY A 131 7.90 -10.43 -29.50
CA GLY A 131 8.99 -9.47 -29.54
C GLY A 131 9.45 -8.96 -28.17
N ALA A 132 8.98 -9.56 -27.07
CA ALA A 132 9.33 -9.14 -25.72
C ALA A 132 10.85 -9.13 -25.48
N HIS A 133 11.26 -8.27 -24.55
CA HIS A 133 12.64 -8.14 -24.14
C HIS A 133 12.84 -8.42 -22.64
N ALA A 134 14.06 -8.79 -22.27
CA ALA A 134 14.48 -8.92 -20.88
C ALA A 134 15.89 -8.37 -20.66
N VAL A 135 16.11 -7.92 -19.43
CA VAL A 135 17.44 -7.61 -18.89
C VAL A 135 17.88 -8.77 -18.02
N VAL A 136 18.95 -9.45 -18.44
CA VAL A 136 19.55 -10.58 -17.73
C VAL A 136 20.73 -10.07 -16.93
N VAL A 137 20.63 -10.13 -15.61
CA VAL A 137 21.67 -9.70 -14.67
C VAL A 137 22.50 -10.91 -14.27
N PHE A 138 23.79 -10.88 -14.59
CA PHE A 138 24.74 -11.92 -14.21
C PHE A 138 25.30 -11.66 -12.82
N VAL A 139 25.86 -12.70 -12.20
CA VAL A 139 26.54 -12.58 -10.90
C VAL A 139 27.66 -11.55 -10.96
N ASP A 140 28.46 -11.59 -12.03
CA ASP A 140 29.64 -10.76 -12.21
C ASP A 140 29.86 -10.36 -13.68
N LYS A 141 30.73 -9.38 -13.90
CA LYS A 141 31.05 -8.86 -15.24
C LYS A 141 31.71 -9.93 -16.12
N ALA A 142 32.53 -10.83 -15.56
CA ALA A 142 33.18 -11.87 -16.34
C ALA A 142 32.16 -12.91 -16.84
N SER A 143 31.16 -13.28 -16.03
CA SER A 143 30.04 -14.14 -16.48
C SER A 143 29.28 -13.54 -17.67
N LYS A 144 29.03 -12.22 -17.67
CA LYS A 144 28.40 -11.51 -18.80
C LYS A 144 29.27 -11.63 -20.06
N GLU A 145 30.55 -11.29 -19.96
CA GLU A 145 31.48 -11.31 -21.10
C GLU A 145 31.69 -12.72 -21.65
N ALA A 146 31.80 -13.72 -20.78
CA ALA A 146 31.89 -15.13 -21.14
C ALA A 146 30.62 -15.59 -21.86
N SER A 147 29.44 -15.21 -21.38
CA SER A 147 28.14 -15.50 -22.01
C SER A 147 28.05 -14.90 -23.41
N LEU A 148 28.45 -13.65 -23.58
CA LEU A 148 28.44 -12.98 -24.88
C LEU A 148 29.45 -13.61 -25.86
N LYS A 149 30.65 -13.99 -25.38
CA LYS A 149 31.62 -14.76 -26.18
C LYS A 149 31.09 -16.15 -26.57
N ALA A 150 30.39 -16.83 -25.66
CA ALA A 150 29.80 -18.14 -25.90
C ALA A 150 28.69 -18.07 -26.95
N VAL A 151 27.86 -17.03 -26.91
CA VAL A 151 26.85 -16.74 -27.94
C VAL A 151 27.49 -16.60 -29.32
N TYR A 152 28.55 -15.78 -29.45
CA TYR A 152 29.26 -15.66 -30.72
C TYR A 152 29.89 -16.97 -31.19
N LYS A 153 30.42 -17.77 -30.26
CA LYS A 153 30.99 -19.08 -30.57
C LYS A 153 29.91 -20.06 -31.05
N ALA A 154 28.74 -20.06 -30.41
CA ALA A 154 27.60 -20.88 -30.79
C ALA A 154 27.07 -20.49 -32.18
N ALA A 155 26.91 -19.20 -32.44
CA ALA A 155 26.51 -18.68 -33.74
C ALA A 155 27.54 -19.04 -34.85
N LYS A 156 28.84 -18.85 -34.61
CA LYS A 156 29.90 -19.17 -35.59
C LYS A 156 30.05 -20.68 -35.87
N LYS A 157 29.68 -21.51 -34.90
CA LYS A 157 29.75 -22.97 -35.01
C LYS A 157 28.42 -23.60 -35.42
N ASN A 158 27.36 -22.80 -35.60
CA ASN A 158 25.99 -23.28 -35.81
C ASN A 158 25.61 -24.40 -34.83
N ILE A 159 25.87 -24.19 -33.53
CA ILE A 159 25.47 -25.15 -32.50
C ILE A 159 23.94 -25.11 -32.42
N THR A 160 23.31 -26.27 -32.62
CA THR A 160 21.87 -26.40 -32.44
C THR A 160 21.54 -26.38 -30.95
N ILE A 161 20.87 -25.31 -30.50
CA ILE A 161 20.41 -25.16 -29.13
C ILE A 161 18.90 -25.28 -29.13
N VAL A 162 18.38 -26.37 -28.57
CA VAL A 162 16.94 -26.57 -28.45
C VAL A 162 16.43 -25.82 -27.21
N TRP A 163 15.37 -25.03 -27.38
CA TRP A 163 14.81 -24.23 -26.30
C TRP A 163 14.08 -25.11 -25.27
N GLY A 164 14.49 -25.04 -24.00
CA GLY A 164 13.85 -25.78 -22.91
C GLY A 164 14.30 -27.24 -22.76
N GLU A 165 15.18 -27.74 -23.62
CA GLU A 165 15.70 -29.12 -23.55
C GLU A 165 16.39 -29.40 -22.21
N GLY A 166 15.94 -30.44 -21.50
CA GLY A 166 16.49 -30.87 -20.22
C GLY A 166 15.97 -30.11 -18.99
N ILE A 167 15.01 -29.20 -19.15
CA ILE A 167 14.31 -28.53 -18.04
C ILE A 167 12.79 -28.64 -18.09
N GLU A 168 12.26 -29.51 -18.95
CA GLU A 168 10.81 -29.71 -19.16
C GLU A 168 10.07 -29.98 -17.84
N ASP A 169 10.60 -30.87 -16.99
CA ASP A 169 10.00 -31.23 -15.69
C ASP A 169 10.01 -30.09 -14.66
N ARG A 170 10.87 -29.08 -14.84
CA ARG A 170 11.04 -27.96 -13.89
C ARG A 170 10.24 -26.73 -14.30
N LEU A 171 9.52 -26.82 -15.42
CA LEU A 171 8.76 -25.72 -15.97
C LEU A 171 7.27 -25.97 -15.77
N PRO A 172 6.49 -24.93 -15.46
CA PRO A 172 5.04 -25.04 -15.48
C PRO A 172 4.58 -25.44 -16.89
N PRO A 173 3.64 -26.40 -17.01
CA PRO A 173 3.29 -26.98 -18.28
C PRO A 173 2.61 -25.97 -19.20
N LEU A 174 2.59 -26.32 -20.48
CA LEU A 174 1.98 -25.55 -21.57
C LEU A 174 0.72 -26.25 -22.10
N GLY A 175 0.05 -25.61 -23.06
CA GLY A 175 -1.12 -26.20 -23.73
C GLY A 175 -2.30 -26.43 -22.78
N LEU A 176 -2.96 -27.60 -22.91
CA LEU A 176 -4.15 -27.96 -22.14
C LEU A 176 -3.89 -27.99 -20.64
N GLU A 177 -2.77 -28.58 -20.22
CA GLU A 177 -2.42 -28.73 -18.80
C GLU A 177 -2.27 -27.38 -18.10
N ARG A 178 -1.80 -26.35 -18.81
CA ARG A 178 -1.74 -24.97 -18.30
C ARG A 178 -3.12 -24.46 -17.91
N TYR A 179 -4.14 -24.69 -18.75
CA TYR A 179 -5.49 -24.22 -18.51
C TYR A 179 -6.19 -25.03 -17.41
N LEU A 180 -5.95 -26.34 -17.34
CA LEU A 180 -6.42 -27.17 -16.23
C LEU A 180 -5.80 -26.75 -14.90
N ALA A 181 -4.49 -26.45 -14.88
CA ALA A 181 -3.83 -25.91 -13.70
C ALA A 181 -4.43 -24.56 -13.29
N HIS A 182 -4.68 -23.66 -14.25
CA HIS A 182 -5.34 -22.38 -13.99
C HIS A 182 -6.77 -22.56 -13.43
N GLU A 183 -7.56 -23.47 -13.97
CA GLU A 183 -8.90 -23.76 -13.47
C GLU A 183 -8.87 -24.25 -12.01
N ARG A 184 -7.91 -25.10 -11.66
CA ARG A 184 -7.69 -25.52 -10.27
C ARG A 184 -7.29 -24.35 -9.38
N LEU A 185 -6.35 -23.51 -9.82
CA LEU A 185 -5.86 -22.35 -9.07
C LEU A 185 -6.90 -21.23 -8.92
N ARG A 186 -7.91 -21.16 -9.79
CA ARG A 186 -9.04 -20.24 -9.66
C ARG A 186 -9.85 -20.47 -8.39
N TYR A 187 -9.80 -21.68 -7.84
CA TYR A 187 -10.44 -22.05 -6.59
C TYR A 187 -9.36 -22.39 -5.54
N PRO A 188 -8.66 -21.38 -5.00
CA PRO A 188 -7.60 -21.59 -4.02
C PRO A 188 -8.16 -22.18 -2.73
N ASP A 189 -7.29 -22.80 -1.94
CA ASP A 189 -7.68 -23.32 -0.64
C ASP A 189 -8.17 -22.20 0.29
N ARG A 190 -9.21 -22.49 1.06
CA ARG A 190 -9.84 -21.52 1.96
C ARG A 190 -8.85 -20.98 3.00
N ALA A 191 -7.92 -21.80 3.47
CA ALA A 191 -6.95 -21.36 4.48
C ALA A 191 -5.95 -20.35 3.90
N GLU A 192 -5.47 -20.57 2.67
CA GLU A 192 -4.56 -19.63 2.00
C GLU A 192 -5.24 -18.30 1.68
N LEU A 193 -6.48 -18.35 1.20
CA LEU A 193 -7.26 -17.14 0.93
C LEU A 193 -7.52 -16.35 2.23
N LEU A 194 -7.92 -17.04 3.30
CA LEU A 194 -8.16 -16.38 4.58
C LEU A 194 -6.87 -15.76 5.15
N ARG A 195 -5.74 -16.45 5.04
CA ARG A 195 -4.43 -15.92 5.44
C ARG A 195 -4.10 -14.63 4.69
N THR A 196 -4.15 -14.65 3.36
CA THR A 196 -3.83 -13.47 2.53
C THR A 196 -4.77 -12.29 2.80
N VAL A 197 -6.06 -12.53 2.98
CA VAL A 197 -7.04 -11.49 3.34
C VAL A 197 -6.77 -10.93 4.74
N ASN A 198 -6.51 -11.78 5.73
CA ASN A 198 -6.19 -11.32 7.08
C ASN A 198 -4.90 -10.48 7.09
N ASP A 199 -3.86 -10.96 6.42
CA ASP A 199 -2.59 -10.22 6.29
C ASP A 199 -2.84 -8.85 5.63
N TYR A 200 -3.59 -8.81 4.53
CA TYR A 200 -3.97 -7.56 3.87
C TYR A 200 -4.72 -6.62 4.83
N MET A 201 -5.74 -7.12 5.53
CA MET A 201 -6.55 -6.32 6.45
C MET A 201 -5.73 -5.77 7.62
N THR A 202 -4.80 -6.56 8.16
CA THR A 202 -3.92 -6.10 9.25
C THR A 202 -2.98 -4.99 8.81
N VAL A 203 -2.39 -5.09 7.61
CA VAL A 203 -1.53 -4.02 7.08
C VAL A 203 -2.37 -2.81 6.69
N PHE A 204 -3.56 -3.02 6.12
CA PHE A 204 -4.48 -1.95 5.74
C PHE A 204 -4.91 -1.10 6.93
N THR A 205 -5.28 -1.72 8.06
CA THR A 205 -5.63 -0.97 9.28
C THR A 205 -4.44 -0.18 9.82
N GLN A 206 -3.23 -0.75 9.78
CA GLN A 206 -2.01 -0.04 10.18
C GLN A 206 -1.73 1.17 9.26
N VAL A 207 -1.90 1.03 7.94
CA VAL A 207 -1.76 2.14 6.99
C VAL A 207 -2.79 3.22 7.29
N ALA A 208 -4.06 2.85 7.48
CA ALA A 208 -5.14 3.79 7.76
C ALA A 208 -4.89 4.56 9.07
N GLU A 209 -4.48 3.86 10.14
CA GLU A 209 -4.10 4.49 11.41
C GLU A 209 -2.89 5.41 11.27
N ALA A 210 -1.84 4.98 10.57
CA ALA A 210 -0.64 5.77 10.35
C ALA A 210 -0.95 7.07 9.61
N ARG A 211 -1.73 7.00 8.51
CA ARG A 211 -2.18 8.19 7.78
C ARG A 211 -3.06 9.10 8.63
N LYS A 212 -3.98 8.54 9.41
CA LYS A 212 -4.81 9.33 10.34
C LYS A 212 -3.96 10.07 11.37
N ARG A 213 -2.94 9.41 11.95
CA ARG A 213 -2.00 10.04 12.89
C ARG A 213 -1.16 11.13 12.22
N GLU A 214 -0.69 10.91 10.99
CA GLU A 214 0.05 11.93 10.23
C GLU A 214 -0.81 13.15 9.88
N GLN A 215 -2.07 12.94 9.48
CA GLN A 215 -3.02 14.02 9.24
C GLN A 215 -3.34 14.80 10.51
N ALA A 216 -3.56 14.10 11.63
CA ALA A 216 -3.79 14.75 12.93
C ALA A 216 -2.58 15.58 13.39
N ARG A 217 -1.36 15.06 13.19
CA ARG A 217 -0.13 15.80 13.50
C ARG A 217 -0.01 17.04 12.62
N LYS A 218 -0.20 16.91 11.31
CA LYS A 218 -0.18 18.05 10.36
C LYS A 218 -1.24 19.10 10.68
N ALA A 219 -2.43 18.67 11.13
CA ALA A 219 -3.48 19.60 11.52
C ALA A 219 -3.18 20.35 12.83
N GLN A 220 -2.30 19.82 13.68
CA GLN A 220 -1.91 20.43 14.96
C GLN A 220 -0.66 21.30 14.84
N GLU A 221 0.20 21.05 13.84
CA GLU A 221 1.35 21.89 13.52
C GLU A 221 0.84 23.24 12.95
N PRO A 222 1.22 24.39 13.54
CA PRO A 222 0.87 25.70 12.99
C PRO A 222 1.56 25.93 11.64
N ASP A 223 0.87 26.57 10.71
CA ASP A 223 1.41 26.96 9.41
C ASP A 223 2.47 28.07 9.54
N ASP A 224 3.14 28.44 8.44
CA ASP A 224 4.20 29.49 8.40
C ASP A 224 3.72 30.87 8.94
N ASP A 225 2.41 31.14 8.87
CA ASP A 225 1.76 32.33 9.43
C ASP A 225 1.26 32.16 10.89
N GLY A 226 1.55 31.02 11.53
CA GLY A 226 1.21 30.72 12.93
C GLY A 226 -0.25 30.30 13.19
N PHE A 227 -1.05 30.08 12.15
CA PHE A 227 -2.43 29.60 12.28
C PHE A 227 -2.51 28.08 12.34
N VAL A 228 -3.42 27.56 13.17
CA VAL A 228 -3.73 26.12 13.25
C VAL A 228 -4.97 25.85 12.38
N THR A 229 -4.85 24.92 11.43
CA THR A 229 -5.96 24.55 10.55
C THR A 229 -7.08 23.88 11.34
N VAL A 230 -8.25 24.52 11.39
CA VAL A 230 -9.47 23.93 11.99
C VAL A 230 -9.97 22.81 11.07
N THR A 231 -9.65 21.57 11.42
CA THR A 231 -10.24 20.41 10.74
C THR A 231 -11.66 20.21 11.25
N HIS A 232 -12.60 19.99 10.33
CA HIS A 232 -13.94 19.55 10.72
C HIS A 232 -13.78 18.16 11.35
N GLY A 233 -14.29 18.01 12.56
CA GLY A 233 -14.35 16.71 13.23
C GLY A 233 -15.08 15.67 12.37
N PRO A 234 -15.00 14.38 12.75
CA PRO A 234 -15.76 13.33 12.05
C PRO A 234 -17.20 13.78 11.91
N LYS A 235 -17.76 13.70 10.69
CA LYS A 235 -19.16 14.04 10.44
C LYS A 235 -20.01 13.15 11.35
N LEU A 236 -20.54 13.69 12.44
CA LEU A 236 -21.42 13.05 13.42
C LEU A 236 -22.82 12.74 12.83
N ASN A 237 -22.89 12.42 11.54
CA ASN A 237 -24.12 12.05 10.85
C ASN A 237 -24.31 10.53 10.84
N SER A 238 -23.43 9.75 11.48
CA SER A 238 -23.65 8.32 11.67
C SER A 238 -24.35 8.07 13.00
N THR A 239 -25.36 7.20 12.98
CA THR A 239 -26.20 6.81 14.11
C THR A 239 -25.42 6.19 15.30
N ALA A 240 -24.13 5.90 15.12
CA ALA A 240 -23.27 5.31 16.14
C ALA A 240 -22.80 6.31 17.23
N HIS A 241 -22.97 7.62 17.03
CA HIS A 241 -22.47 8.67 17.94
C HIS A 241 -23.58 9.56 18.52
N GLU A 242 -24.84 9.10 18.53
CA GLU A 242 -25.96 9.89 19.06
C GLU A 242 -25.84 10.24 20.55
N GLU A 243 -25.26 9.34 21.35
CA GLU A 243 -25.05 9.55 22.79
C GLU A 243 -24.00 10.64 23.05
N GLU A 244 -22.89 10.61 22.31
CA GLU A 244 -21.85 11.64 22.39
C GLU A 244 -22.37 13.00 21.89
N LEU A 245 -23.24 13.01 20.87
CA LEU A 245 -23.89 14.23 20.40
C LEU A 245 -24.81 14.83 21.46
N LYS A 246 -25.64 14.02 22.12
CA LYS A 246 -26.53 14.46 23.19
C LYS A 246 -25.75 15.02 24.37
N GLU A 247 -24.67 14.38 24.78
CA GLU A 247 -23.81 14.90 25.85
C GLU A 247 -23.18 16.25 25.51
N LEU A 248 -22.71 16.43 24.28
CA LEU A 248 -22.11 17.69 23.84
C LEU A 248 -23.16 18.81 23.76
N VAL A 249 -24.36 18.50 23.27
CA VAL A 249 -25.50 19.43 23.23
C VAL A 249 -25.93 19.81 24.65
N GLU A 250 -26.02 18.85 25.59
CA GLU A 250 -26.32 19.15 26.99
C GLU A 250 -25.25 20.00 27.67
N LYS A 251 -23.96 19.72 27.40
CA LYS A 251 -22.85 20.53 27.92
C LYS A 251 -22.89 21.94 27.34
N GLN A 252 -23.25 22.12 26.06
CA GLN A 252 -23.46 23.43 25.47
C GLN A 252 -24.69 24.12 26.05
N ALA A 253 -25.81 23.41 26.26
CA ALA A 253 -27.02 23.93 26.87
C ALA A 253 -26.77 24.43 28.32
N LYS A 254 -25.97 23.68 29.09
CA LYS A 254 -25.53 24.05 30.44
C LYS A 254 -24.60 25.27 30.44
N LYS A 255 -23.78 25.44 29.41
CA LYS A 255 -22.92 26.63 29.23
C LYS A 255 -23.69 27.85 28.72
N SER A 256 -24.76 27.64 27.95
CA SER A 256 -25.64 28.69 27.45
C SER A 256 -26.74 29.09 28.44
N ALA A 257 -26.97 28.29 29.49
CA ALA A 257 -27.69 28.73 30.67
C ALA A 257 -26.84 29.83 31.33
N GLY A 258 -27.14 31.08 30.97
CA GLY A 258 -26.35 32.25 31.33
C GLY A 258 -26.14 32.39 32.84
N LEU A 259 -25.11 33.15 33.22
CA LEU A 259 -24.84 33.46 34.62
C LEU A 259 -26.06 34.19 35.22
N GLU A 260 -26.79 33.49 36.09
CA GLU A 260 -27.78 34.10 36.95
C GLU A 260 -27.08 34.93 38.05
N ASP A 261 -27.70 36.05 38.42
CA ASP A 261 -27.24 36.98 39.47
C ASP A 261 -26.03 37.88 39.14
N PHE A 262 -25.61 37.95 37.88
CA PHE A 262 -24.53 38.86 37.49
C PHE A 262 -24.97 40.34 37.46
N TYR A 263 -26.22 40.63 37.06
CA TYR A 263 -26.67 42.00 36.89
C TYR A 263 -27.54 42.49 38.05
N ARG A 264 -27.32 43.74 38.47
CA ARG A 264 -28.09 44.39 39.55
C ARG A 264 -29.61 44.42 39.30
N PHE A 265 -30.05 44.41 38.04
CA PHE A 265 -31.47 44.35 37.72
C PHE A 265 -32.09 42.98 38.06
N GLN A 266 -31.36 41.87 37.84
CA GLN A 266 -31.81 40.52 38.21
C GLN A 266 -32.01 40.41 39.73
N SER A 267 -31.07 40.97 40.51
CA SER A 267 -31.21 40.99 41.97
C SER A 267 -32.36 41.88 42.46
N ARG A 268 -32.63 43.00 41.78
CA ARG A 268 -33.78 43.88 42.08
C ARG A 268 -35.10 43.19 41.76
N GLU A 269 -35.17 42.47 40.66
CA GLU A 269 -36.34 41.71 40.23
C GLU A 269 -36.63 40.55 41.20
N LYS A 270 -35.61 39.75 41.57
CA LYS A 270 -35.72 38.71 42.61
C LYS A 270 -36.14 39.25 43.99
N ARG A 271 -35.82 40.50 44.33
CA ARG A 271 -36.30 41.15 45.58
C ARG A 271 -37.75 41.59 45.47
N LYS A 272 -38.13 42.16 44.33
CA LYS A 272 -39.51 42.58 44.04
C LYS A 272 -40.47 41.39 44.02
N GLU A 273 -40.03 40.28 43.43
CA GLU A 273 -40.79 39.03 43.39
C GLU A 273 -41.00 38.46 44.80
N ARG A 274 -39.93 38.37 45.61
CA ARG A 274 -40.05 37.97 47.03
C ARG A 274 -40.98 38.89 47.83
N GLN A 275 -40.94 40.20 47.59
CA GLN A 275 -41.84 41.15 48.24
C GLN A 275 -43.30 40.92 47.84
N ASN A 276 -43.56 40.64 46.55
CA ASN A 276 -44.88 40.30 46.05
C ASN A 276 -45.40 38.98 46.62
N GLU A 277 -44.55 37.96 46.74
CA GLU A 277 -44.93 36.69 47.39
C GLU A 277 -45.32 36.88 48.85
N LEU A 278 -44.59 37.71 49.60
CA LEU A 278 -44.93 38.03 50.98
C LEU A 278 -46.26 38.78 51.07
N LEU A 279 -46.53 39.73 50.16
CA LEU A 279 -47.83 40.41 50.08
C LEU A 279 -48.96 39.43 49.77
N ARG A 280 -48.75 38.47 48.86
CA ARG A 280 -49.72 37.42 48.54
C ARG A 280 -50.04 36.57 49.77
N LYS A 281 -49.01 36.04 50.45
CA LYS A 281 -49.17 35.24 51.67
C LYS A 281 -49.88 36.03 52.78
N PHE A 282 -49.54 37.31 52.96
CA PHE A 282 -50.19 38.16 53.95
C PHE A 282 -51.68 38.41 53.67
N ASN A 283 -52.04 38.60 52.40
CA ASN A 283 -53.44 38.76 52.00
C ASN A 283 -54.23 37.45 52.17
N GLU A 284 -53.61 36.31 51.90
CA GLU A 284 -54.20 34.99 52.18
C GLU A 284 -54.44 34.79 53.68
N ASP A 285 -53.48 35.17 54.53
CA ASP A 285 -53.63 35.05 55.98
C ASP A 285 -54.65 36.04 56.57
N LYS A 286 -54.74 37.27 56.00
CA LYS A 286 -55.83 38.20 56.32
C LYS A 286 -57.21 37.62 55.97
N LYS A 287 -57.35 37.02 54.79
CA LYS A 287 -58.60 36.35 54.39
C LYS A 287 -58.97 35.22 55.35
N LYS A 288 -58.00 34.38 55.73
CA LYS A 288 -58.21 33.31 56.73
C LYS A 288 -58.66 33.88 58.09
N LEU A 289 -58.07 34.99 58.53
CA LEU A 289 -58.46 35.63 59.80
C LEU A 289 -59.86 36.27 59.74
N GLU A 290 -60.24 36.87 58.61
CA GLU A 290 -61.59 37.38 58.41
C GLU A 290 -62.64 36.26 58.38
N GLU A 291 -62.34 35.13 57.76
CA GLU A 291 -63.19 33.93 57.80
C GLU A 291 -63.33 33.40 59.24
N MET A 292 -62.24 33.39 60.02
CA MET A 292 -62.29 33.02 61.44
C MET A 292 -63.09 34.01 62.30
N LYS A 293 -62.98 35.33 62.02
CA LYS A 293 -63.78 36.36 62.71
C LYS A 293 -65.26 36.29 62.35
N LYS A 294 -65.62 35.96 61.10
CA LYS A 294 -67.02 35.72 60.71
C LYS A 294 -67.60 34.47 61.38
N ARG A 295 -66.77 33.45 61.65
CA ARG A 295 -67.16 32.25 62.41
C ARG A 295 -67.36 32.50 63.92
N ARG A 296 -66.71 33.50 64.52
CA ARG A 296 -66.96 33.93 65.91
C ARG A 296 -67.96 35.09 65.92
N GLY A 297 -69.25 34.78 65.93
CA GLY A 297 -70.35 35.75 65.83
C GLY A 297 -70.31 36.92 66.82
N LYS A 298 -70.88 38.06 66.40
CA LYS A 298 -71.06 39.30 67.20
C LYS A 298 -71.84 39.02 68.49
N ILE A 299 -71.20 39.26 69.64
CA ILE A 299 -71.87 39.32 70.94
C ILE A 299 -72.43 40.73 71.11
N ARG A 300 -73.76 40.85 71.27
CA ARG A 300 -74.42 42.09 71.73
C ARG A 300 -74.50 42.03 73.27
N PRO A 301 -74.14 43.08 74.01
CA PRO A 301 -74.36 43.13 75.45
C PRO A 301 -75.80 43.53 75.78
N GLU A 302 -76.39 42.91 76.80
CA GLU A 302 -77.47 43.50 77.62
C GLU A 302 -76.86 44.42 78.68
#